data_AF-A0A931N0V8-F1
#
_entry.id   AF-A0A931N0V8-F1
#
_cell.length_a   1.000
_cell.length_b   1.000
_cell.length_c   1.000
_cell.angle_alpha   90.00
_cell.angle_beta   90.00
_cell.angle_gamma   90.00
#
_symmetry.space_group_name_H-M   'P 1'
#
loop_
_entity.id
_entity.type
_entity.pdbx_description
1 polymer ?
#
loop_
_entity_poly.entity_id
_entity_poly.type
_entity_poly.pdbx_seq_one_letter_code
_entity_poly.pdbx_strand_id
1 'polypeptide(L)'
;MSRLQQLWNVPGPRSDLERATHVCLTLWCHHLADLDPHVVDMSVFDRRDAVREPTTTLTRVIDDEVTWQLGNHPDAVTMITDDDPTPTVGELVAQIAFYTVLLETWRPVHGHPISEDFLALGHLYDSVITGLNTGHARQHRRHATGTPPIARPARIRLIATDKGPAVITW
;
A
#
# COMPACT_ATOMS: atom_id res chain seq x y z
N MET A 1 -12.11 -8.81 0.41
CA MET A 1 -11.74 -8.70 1.84
C MET A 1 -10.91 -9.87 2.41
N SER A 2 -11.14 -11.13 2.04
CA SER A 2 -10.47 -12.29 2.67
C SER A 2 -8.95 -12.42 2.45
N ARG A 3 -8.41 -11.93 1.32
CA ARG A 3 -6.97 -12.04 0.99
C ARG A 3 -6.07 -11.10 1.79
N LEU A 4 -6.51 -9.85 2.02
CA LEU A 4 -5.77 -8.87 2.83
C LEU A 4 -5.86 -9.17 4.33
N GLN A 5 -7.02 -9.66 4.79
CA GLN A 5 -7.14 -10.19 6.15
C GLN A 5 -6.31 -11.45 6.38
N GLN A 6 -6.11 -12.29 5.35
CA GLN A 6 -5.18 -13.42 5.43
C GLN A 6 -3.73 -12.97 5.57
N LEU A 7 -3.31 -11.87 4.94
CA LEU A 7 -1.97 -11.29 5.10
C LEU A 7 -1.67 -10.86 6.56
N TRP A 8 -2.70 -10.54 7.37
CA TRP A 8 -2.55 -10.24 8.79
C TRP A 8 -2.33 -11.46 9.69
N ASN A 9 -2.75 -12.66 9.25
CA ASN A 9 -2.81 -13.86 10.10
C ASN A 9 -1.73 -14.92 9.80
N VAL A 10 -0.75 -14.64 8.92
CA VAL A 10 0.31 -15.61 8.59
C VAL A 10 1.56 -15.38 9.45
N PRO A 11 2.13 -16.42 10.08
CA PRO A 11 3.46 -16.33 10.67
C PRO A 11 4.51 -16.14 9.56
N GLY A 12 4.95 -14.89 9.40
CA GLY A 12 5.99 -14.46 8.48
C GLY A 12 5.53 -14.25 7.03
N PRO A 13 6.06 -13.23 6.32
CA PRO A 13 5.73 -12.99 4.92
C PRO A 13 6.32 -14.05 4.00
N ARG A 14 5.49 -14.65 3.13
CA ARG A 14 5.83 -15.70 2.17
C ARG A 14 6.31 -15.16 0.82
N SER A 15 6.10 -13.88 0.53
CA SER A 15 6.67 -13.18 -0.63
C SER A 15 7.13 -11.76 -0.29
N ASP A 16 7.87 -11.12 -1.21
CA ASP A 16 8.29 -9.73 -1.05
C ASP A 16 7.09 -8.76 -1.10
N LEU A 17 6.01 -9.12 -1.82
CA LEU A 17 4.72 -8.41 -1.78
C LEU A 17 4.08 -8.47 -0.39
N GLU A 18 4.03 -9.66 0.21
CA GLU A 18 3.47 -9.82 1.56
C GLU A 18 4.32 -9.05 2.58
N ARG A 19 5.65 -9.07 2.41
CA ARG A 19 6.57 -8.31 3.27
C ARG A 19 6.35 -6.81 3.12
N ALA A 20 6.30 -6.28 1.90
CA ALA A 20 6.08 -4.86 1.65
C ALA A 20 4.73 -4.38 2.19
N THR A 21 3.68 -5.21 2.05
CA THR A 21 2.36 -4.95 2.62
C THR A 21 2.42 -4.90 4.15
N HIS A 22 3.10 -5.86 4.78
CA HIS A 22 3.27 -5.89 6.23
C HIS A 22 4.10 -4.71 6.76
N VAL A 23 5.13 -4.29 6.02
CA VAL A 23 5.91 -3.08 6.31
C VAL A 23 5.00 -1.85 6.27
N CYS A 24 4.15 -1.74 5.24
CA CYS A 24 3.22 -0.63 5.09
C CYS A 24 2.23 -0.56 6.26
N LEU A 25 1.69 -1.69 6.70
CA LEU A 25 0.82 -1.76 7.88
C LEU A 25 1.56 -1.35 9.16
N THR A 26 2.75 -1.90 9.38
CA THR A 26 3.58 -1.54 10.55
C THR A 26 3.88 -0.05 10.61
N LEU A 27 4.18 0.56 9.45
CA LEU A 27 4.39 2.00 9.33
C LEU A 27 3.14 2.77 9.78
N TRP A 28 1.96 2.42 9.29
CA TRP A 28 0.71 3.08 9.72
C TRP A 28 0.38 2.85 11.19
N CYS A 29 0.53 1.63 11.71
CA CYS A 29 0.34 1.35 13.14
C CYS A 29 1.23 2.22 14.02
N HIS A 30 2.50 2.42 13.64
CA HIS A 30 3.42 3.27 14.38
C HIS A 30 3.01 4.76 14.31
N HIS A 31 2.68 5.24 13.11
CA HIS A 31 2.34 6.65 12.90
C HIS A 31 0.97 7.06 13.45
N LEU A 32 0.08 6.10 13.68
CA LEU A 32 -1.25 6.31 14.23
C LEU A 32 -1.36 5.84 15.69
N ALA A 33 -0.26 5.45 16.33
CA ALA A 33 -0.25 4.86 17.67
C ALA A 33 -0.73 5.81 18.77
N ASP A 34 -0.60 7.13 18.56
CA ASP A 34 -0.98 8.19 19.49
C ASP A 34 -2.38 8.75 19.24
N LEU A 35 -3.11 8.24 18.23
CA LEU A 35 -4.49 8.66 17.99
C LEU A 35 -5.39 8.24 19.14
N ASP A 36 -6.21 9.17 19.61
CA ASP A 36 -7.26 8.87 20.58
C ASP A 36 -8.37 8.04 19.89
N PRO A 37 -8.64 6.80 20.33
CA PRO A 37 -9.66 5.95 19.73
C PRO A 37 -11.09 6.51 19.92
N HIS A 38 -11.29 7.47 20.81
CA HIS A 38 -12.60 8.06 21.12
C HIS A 38 -12.84 9.40 20.44
N VAL A 39 -11.84 9.95 19.74
CA VAL A 39 -11.93 11.24 19.05
C VAL A 39 -11.58 11.08 17.58
N VAL A 40 -12.55 11.39 16.71
CA VAL A 40 -12.32 11.42 15.26
C VAL A 40 -11.51 12.67 14.91
N ASP A 41 -10.19 12.51 14.87
CA ASP A 41 -9.24 13.55 14.49
C ASP A 41 -8.95 13.50 12.99
N MET A 42 -9.60 14.38 12.23
CA MET A 42 -9.40 14.48 10.78
C MET A 42 -8.02 15.04 10.40
N SER A 43 -7.23 15.60 11.33
CA SER A 43 -5.84 15.98 11.05
C SER A 43 -4.95 14.77 10.76
N VAL A 44 -5.44 13.55 10.99
CA VAL A 44 -4.77 12.31 10.56
C VAL A 44 -4.46 12.31 9.05
N PHE A 45 -5.28 12.99 8.25
CA PHE A 45 -5.02 13.12 6.82
C PHE A 45 -3.83 14.03 6.51
N ASP A 46 -3.52 14.99 7.39
CA ASP A 46 -2.29 15.80 7.29
C ASP A 46 -1.06 14.97 7.73
N ARG A 47 -1.22 14.07 8.72
CA ARG A 47 -0.16 13.14 9.15
C ARG A 47 0.25 12.17 8.04
N ARG A 48 -0.66 11.89 7.10
CA ARG A 48 -0.39 11.08 5.90
C ARG A 48 0.73 11.71 5.06
N ASP A 49 0.81 13.03 4.96
CA ASP A 49 1.83 13.71 4.18
C ASP A 49 3.23 13.56 4.79
N ALA A 50 3.32 13.48 6.12
CA ALA A 50 4.60 13.29 6.83
C ALA A 50 5.26 11.94 6.51
N VAL A 51 4.50 10.95 6.02
CA VAL A 51 5.00 9.63 5.63
C VAL A 51 4.93 9.38 4.13
N ARG A 52 4.75 10.44 3.34
CA ARG A 52 4.61 10.35 1.88
C ARG A 52 5.80 9.66 1.22
N GLU A 53 7.03 10.03 1.59
CA GLU A 53 8.25 9.46 1.01
C GLU A 53 8.42 7.95 1.30
N PRO A 54 8.36 7.47 2.56
CA PRO A 54 8.44 6.03 2.83
C PRO A 54 7.25 5.27 2.23
N THR A 55 6.05 5.86 2.22
CA THR A 55 4.88 5.25 1.56
C THR A 55 5.08 5.13 0.05
N THR A 56 5.61 6.16 -0.61
CA THR A 56 5.93 6.15 -2.06
C THR A 56 6.98 5.09 -2.40
N THR A 57 7.93 4.87 -1.50
CA THR A 57 8.93 3.81 -1.66
C THR A 57 8.27 2.43 -1.59
N LEU A 58 7.38 2.21 -0.63
CA LEU A 58 6.66 0.94 -0.47
C LEU A 58 5.70 0.66 -1.63
N THR A 59 4.98 1.68 -2.10
CA THR A 59 4.07 1.55 -3.25
C THR A 59 4.84 1.12 -4.49
N ARG A 60 6.01 1.73 -4.74
CA ARG A 60 6.91 1.33 -5.82
C ARG A 60 7.34 -0.15 -5.71
N VAL A 61 7.74 -0.61 -4.53
CA VAL A 61 8.15 -2.01 -4.34
C VAL A 61 7.00 -2.98 -4.62
N ILE A 62 5.79 -2.62 -4.22
CA ILE A 62 4.58 -3.42 -4.50
C ILE A 62 4.31 -3.45 -6.01
N ASP A 63 4.37 -2.31 -6.68
CA ASP A 63 4.17 -2.22 -8.13
C ASP A 63 5.23 -3.00 -8.91
N ASP A 64 6.47 -2.95 -8.45
CA ASP A 64 7.59 -3.73 -9.00
C ASP A 64 7.32 -5.23 -8.87
N GLU A 65 6.95 -5.71 -7.68
CA GLU A 65 6.66 -7.14 -7.44
C GLU A 65 5.44 -7.61 -8.24
N VAL A 66 4.37 -6.82 -8.33
CA VAL A 66 3.19 -7.15 -9.16
C VAL A 66 3.58 -7.28 -10.63
N THR A 67 4.39 -6.35 -11.14
CA THR A 67 4.92 -6.43 -12.50
C THR A 67 5.74 -7.71 -12.70
N TRP A 68 6.60 -8.06 -11.74
CA TRP A 68 7.39 -9.29 -11.76
C TRP A 68 6.53 -10.55 -11.83
N GLN A 69 5.46 -10.61 -11.04
CA GLN A 69 4.53 -11.74 -11.01
C GLN A 69 3.73 -11.88 -12.32
N LEU A 70 3.50 -10.79 -13.06
CA LEU A 70 2.84 -10.80 -14.37
C LEU A 70 3.80 -11.16 -15.54
N GLY A 71 5.09 -11.38 -15.25
CA GLY A 71 6.14 -11.62 -16.24
C GLY A 71 6.82 -10.33 -16.64
N ASN A 72 8.12 -10.20 -16.33
CA ASN A 72 8.97 -9.02 -16.56
C ASN A 72 9.11 -8.60 -18.01
N HIS A 73 8.08 -8.00 -18.57
CA HIS A 73 8.12 -7.43 -19.89
C HIS A 73 7.92 -5.93 -19.75
N PRO A 74 8.79 -5.09 -20.34
CA PRO A 74 8.54 -3.65 -20.45
C PRO A 74 7.15 -3.35 -21.02
N ASP A 75 6.67 -4.23 -21.92
CA ASP A 75 5.35 -4.17 -22.55
C ASP A 75 4.20 -4.62 -21.62
N ALA A 76 4.50 -5.19 -20.45
CA ALA A 76 3.53 -5.58 -19.43
C ALA A 76 3.20 -4.45 -18.44
N VAL A 77 3.86 -3.30 -18.57
CA VAL A 77 3.65 -2.10 -17.75
C VAL A 77 3.05 -0.99 -18.60
N THR A 78 2.14 -0.22 -18.03
CA THR A 78 1.65 1.03 -18.61
C THR A 78 2.21 2.20 -17.81
N MET A 79 3.07 3.01 -18.43
CA MET A 79 3.59 4.22 -17.81
C MET A 79 2.50 5.29 -17.78
N ILE A 80 2.29 5.90 -16.62
CA ILE A 80 1.36 7.00 -16.39
C ILE A 80 2.10 8.19 -15.78
N THR A 81 1.59 9.40 -16.02
CA THR A 81 2.14 10.62 -15.42
C THR A 81 1.91 10.63 -13.91
N ASP A 82 2.74 11.39 -13.20
CA ASP A 82 2.68 11.41 -11.73
C ASP A 82 1.40 12.09 -11.20
N ASP A 83 0.75 12.88 -12.04
CA ASP A 83 -0.53 13.55 -11.80
C ASP A 83 -1.75 12.80 -12.38
N ASP A 84 -1.55 11.67 -13.06
CA ASP A 84 -2.64 10.87 -13.61
C ASP A 84 -3.53 10.33 -12.46
N PRO A 85 -4.85 10.49 -12.50
CA PRO A 85 -5.74 10.03 -11.43
C PRO A 85 -5.81 8.50 -11.32
N THR A 86 -5.29 7.76 -12.30
CA THR A 86 -5.32 6.30 -12.31
C THR A 86 -4.43 5.74 -11.22
N PRO A 87 -4.95 4.90 -10.30
CA PRO A 87 -4.16 4.38 -9.21
C PRO A 87 -3.29 3.19 -9.65
N THR A 88 -2.13 3.05 -9.01
CA THR A 88 -1.33 1.81 -9.07
C THR A 88 -1.77 0.81 -7.99
N VAL A 89 -1.43 -0.47 -8.15
CA VAL A 89 -1.71 -1.48 -7.12
C VAL A 89 -1.04 -1.12 -5.79
N GLY A 90 0.19 -0.64 -5.82
CA GLY A 90 0.93 -0.18 -4.64
C GLY A 90 0.20 0.96 -3.93
N GLU A 91 -0.26 1.96 -4.67
CA GLU A 91 -1.04 3.09 -4.13
C GLU A 91 -2.34 2.63 -3.46
N LEU A 92 -3.04 1.67 -4.06
CA LEU A 92 -4.25 1.09 -3.47
C LEU A 92 -3.95 0.30 -2.20
N VAL A 93 -2.91 -0.54 -2.20
CA VAL A 93 -2.49 -1.30 -1.01
C VAL A 93 -2.12 -0.36 0.13
N ALA A 94 -1.36 0.70 -0.15
CA ALA A 94 -0.97 1.68 0.87
C ALA A 94 -2.17 2.42 1.48
N GLN A 95 -3.16 2.80 0.66
CA GLN A 95 -4.38 3.44 1.12
C GLN A 95 -5.27 2.49 1.93
N ILE A 96 -5.46 1.26 1.44
CA ILE A 96 -6.22 0.23 2.16
C ILE A 96 -5.58 -0.08 3.52
N ALA A 97 -4.24 -0.14 3.58
CA ALA A 97 -3.50 -0.33 4.83
C ALA A 97 -3.75 0.84 5.81
N PHE A 98 -3.67 2.08 5.34
CA PHE A 98 -3.97 3.27 6.14
C PHE A 98 -5.40 3.22 6.72
N TYR A 99 -6.41 3.05 5.87
CA TYR A 99 -7.82 3.02 6.31
C TYR A 99 -8.12 1.84 7.22
N THR A 100 -7.47 0.69 7.02
CA THR A 100 -7.58 -0.45 7.92
C THR A 100 -7.15 -0.06 9.33
N VAL A 101 -5.92 0.44 9.48
CA VAL A 101 -5.38 0.81 10.79
C VAL A 101 -6.24 1.90 11.43
N LEU A 102 -6.68 2.87 10.62
CA LEU A 102 -7.52 3.96 11.09
C LEU A 102 -8.88 3.48 11.62
N LEU A 103 -9.55 2.58 10.89
CA LEU A 103 -10.81 1.96 11.32
C LEU A 103 -10.62 1.08 12.55
N GLU A 104 -9.50 0.35 12.65
CA GLU A 104 -9.19 -0.47 13.82
C GLU A 104 -8.98 0.41 15.07
N THR A 105 -8.24 1.51 14.92
CA THR A 105 -7.99 2.48 15.99
C THR A 105 -9.27 3.16 16.47
N TRP A 106 -10.10 3.69 15.56
CA TRP A 106 -11.32 4.41 15.91
C TRP A 106 -12.52 3.52 16.27
N ARG A 107 -12.36 2.18 16.24
CA ARG A 107 -13.38 1.17 16.57
C ARG A 107 -14.78 1.56 16.07
N PRO A 108 -15.15 1.24 14.82
CA PRO A 108 -16.30 1.85 14.15
C PRO A 108 -17.59 1.65 14.95
N VAL A 109 -18.10 2.75 15.49
CA VAL A 109 -19.55 2.92 15.65
C VAL A 109 -20.10 2.92 14.22
N HIS A 110 -21.14 2.14 13.96
CA HIS A 110 -21.73 2.01 12.62
C HIS A 110 -21.94 3.40 11.98
N GLY A 111 -21.55 3.54 10.70
CA GLY A 111 -21.69 4.81 9.95
C GLY A 111 -20.50 5.76 10.08
N HIS A 112 -19.29 5.26 10.37
CA HIS A 112 -18.09 6.12 10.38
C HIS A 112 -17.87 6.72 8.97
N PRO A 113 -17.58 8.04 8.86
CA PRO A 113 -17.50 8.74 7.58
C PRO A 113 -16.46 8.19 6.58
N ILE A 114 -15.49 7.40 7.05
CA ILE A 114 -14.41 6.83 6.22
C ILE A 114 -14.72 5.41 5.72
N SER A 115 -15.80 4.79 6.20
CA SER A 115 -16.14 3.41 5.85
C SER A 115 -16.53 3.26 4.38
N GLU A 116 -17.20 4.27 3.81
CA GLU A 116 -17.56 4.30 2.39
C GLU A 116 -16.32 4.41 1.51
N ASP A 117 -15.37 5.29 1.87
CA ASP A 117 -14.10 5.44 1.15
C ASP A 117 -13.28 4.15 1.18
N PHE A 118 -13.22 3.47 2.33
CA PHE A 118 -12.54 2.19 2.45
C PHE A 118 -13.15 1.11 1.55
N LEU A 119 -14.49 1.03 1.49
CA LEU A 119 -15.18 0.10 0.61
C LEU A 119 -14.95 0.42 -0.86
N ALA A 120 -15.01 1.69 -1.25
CA ALA A 120 -14.73 2.15 -2.60
C ALA A 120 -13.30 1.77 -3.04
N LEU A 121 -12.31 1.95 -2.16
CA LEU A 121 -10.93 1.52 -2.41
C LEU A 121 -10.82 0.00 -2.57
N GLY A 122 -11.53 -0.77 -1.75
CA GLY A 122 -11.58 -2.23 -1.86
C GLY A 122 -12.13 -2.69 -3.22
N HIS A 123 -13.23 -2.09 -3.67
CA HIS A 123 -13.81 -2.37 -4.98
C HIS A 123 -12.87 -2.00 -6.14
N LEU A 124 -12.19 -0.86 -6.03
CA LEU A 124 -11.22 -0.41 -7.01
C LEU A 124 -10.03 -1.36 -7.12
N TYR A 125 -9.49 -1.81 -5.98
CA TYR A 125 -8.44 -2.83 -5.92
C TYR A 125 -8.88 -4.14 -6.57
N ASP A 126 -10.05 -4.65 -6.22
CA ASP A 126 -10.57 -5.91 -6.78
C ASP A 126 -10.74 -5.82 -8.30
N SER A 127 -11.22 -4.67 -8.81
CA SER A 127 -11.33 -4.40 -10.25
C SER A 127 -9.97 -4.40 -10.95
N VAL A 128 -8.99 -3.68 -10.40
CA VAL A 128 -7.63 -3.60 -10.97
C VAL A 128 -6.99 -4.98 -11.01
N ILE A 129 -6.97 -5.71 -9.88
CA ILE A 129 -6.38 -7.05 -9.80
C ILE A 129 -7.05 -8.03 -10.76
N THR A 130 -8.38 -7.94 -10.92
CA THR A 130 -9.10 -8.77 -11.89
C THR A 130 -8.67 -8.46 -13.33
N GLY A 131 -8.53 -7.18 -13.68
CA GLY A 131 -8.04 -6.75 -14.99
C GLY A 131 -6.63 -7.27 -15.28
N LEU A 132 -5.73 -7.21 -14.29
CA LEU A 132 -4.36 -7.71 -14.40
C LEU A 132 -4.31 -9.23 -14.59
N ASN A 133 -5.03 -9.99 -13.75
CA ASN A 133 -5.02 -11.45 -13.78
C ASN A 133 -5.64 -12.02 -15.06
N THR A 134 -6.61 -11.31 -15.64
CA THR A 134 -7.26 -11.71 -16.89
C THR A 134 -6.54 -11.20 -18.14
N GLY A 135 -5.49 -10.39 -17.98
CA GLY A 135 -4.74 -9.78 -19.07
C GLY A 135 -5.47 -8.65 -19.81
N HIS A 136 -6.64 -8.22 -19.33
CA HIS A 136 -7.39 -7.09 -19.90
C HIS A 136 -6.76 -5.73 -19.55
N ALA A 137 -5.92 -5.68 -18.52
CA ALA A 137 -5.18 -4.50 -18.10
C ALA A 137 -3.71 -4.84 -17.85
N ARG A 138 -2.87 -3.80 -17.85
CA ARG A 138 -1.46 -3.85 -17.47
C ARG A 138 -1.24 -3.10 -16.17
N GLN A 139 -0.17 -3.44 -15.45
CA GLN A 139 0.15 -2.74 -14.21
C GLN A 139 0.56 -1.31 -14.55
N HIS A 140 -0.09 -0.32 -13.93
CA HIS A 140 0.31 1.07 -14.08
C HIS A 140 1.58 1.37 -13.29
N ARG A 141 2.38 2.32 -13.79
CA ARG A 141 3.60 2.78 -13.15
C ARG A 141 3.80 4.28 -13.35
N ARG A 142 4.13 4.97 -12.28
CA ARG A 142 4.44 6.42 -12.27
C ARG A 142 5.78 6.71 -12.96
N HIS A 143 5.86 7.75 -13.78
CA HIS A 143 7.11 8.17 -14.43
C HIS A 143 8.25 8.45 -13.43
N ALA A 144 7.93 9.03 -12.27
CA ALA A 144 8.91 9.25 -11.19
C ALA A 144 9.61 7.97 -10.70
N THR A 145 9.02 6.79 -10.94
CA THR A 145 9.56 5.50 -10.50
C THR A 145 10.47 4.82 -11.54
N GLY A 146 10.70 5.47 -12.69
CA GLY A 146 11.57 5.00 -13.77
C GLY A 146 10.92 3.97 -14.70
N THR A 147 11.61 3.63 -15.80
CA THR A 147 11.18 2.63 -16.79
C THR A 147 11.76 1.24 -16.51
N PRO A 148 11.06 0.13 -16.86
CA PRO A 148 11.64 -1.21 -16.87
C PRO A 148 12.91 -1.30 -17.76
N PRO A 149 13.82 -2.28 -17.59
CA PRO A 149 13.66 -3.51 -16.81
C PRO A 149 13.87 -3.29 -15.31
N ILE A 150 12.90 -3.75 -14.53
CA ILE A 150 12.89 -3.62 -13.08
C ILE A 150 13.82 -4.70 -12.53
N ALA A 151 14.90 -4.33 -11.85
CA ALA A 151 15.64 -5.29 -11.05
C ALA A 151 14.70 -5.92 -10.02
N ARG A 152 14.82 -7.22 -9.73
CA ARG A 152 13.98 -7.88 -8.73
C ARG A 152 13.99 -7.03 -7.44
N PRO A 153 12.82 -6.78 -6.81
CA PRO A 153 12.76 -5.95 -5.60
C PRO A 153 13.83 -6.37 -4.59
N ALA A 154 14.67 -5.42 -4.19
CA ALA A 154 15.62 -5.65 -3.10
C ALA A 154 14.83 -5.86 -1.80
N ARG A 155 15.31 -6.77 -0.94
CA ARG A 155 14.62 -7.08 0.32
C ARG A 155 14.55 -5.82 1.17
N ILE A 156 13.34 -5.33 1.46
CA ILE A 156 13.15 -4.27 2.46
C ILE A 156 13.65 -4.78 3.81
N ARG A 157 14.73 -4.19 4.33
CA ARG A 157 15.14 -4.37 5.73
C ARG A 157 14.51 -3.27 6.55
N LEU A 158 13.60 -3.66 7.45
CA LEU A 158 13.14 -2.80 8.52
C LEU A 158 14.21 -2.76 9.61
N ILE A 159 14.87 -1.61 9.76
CA ILE A 159 15.65 -1.37 10.97
C ILE A 159 14.68 -0.81 12.00
N ALA A 160 14.40 -1.60 13.04
CA ALA A 160 13.75 -1.08 14.23
C ALA A 160 14.69 -0.06 14.87
N THR A 161 14.31 1.22 14.83
CA THR A 161 15.00 2.27 15.58
C THR A 161 14.22 2.48 16.86
N ASP A 162 14.90 2.38 18.00
CA ASP A 162 14.25 2.47 19.33
C ASP A 162 13.58 3.83 19.60
N LYS A 163 13.67 4.83 18.70
CA LYS A 163 13.16 6.20 18.86
C LYS A 163 12.81 6.97 17.56
N GLY A 164 12.28 6.33 16.51
CA GLY A 164 11.86 7.08 15.30
C GLY A 164 11.19 6.24 14.21
N PRO A 165 10.75 6.86 13.10
CA PRO A 165 10.09 6.12 12.02
C PRO A 165 11.02 5.04 11.47
N ALA A 166 10.44 3.89 11.12
CA ALA A 166 11.17 2.77 10.55
C ALA A 166 11.97 3.22 9.32
N VAL A 167 13.29 3.12 9.40
CA VAL A 167 14.17 3.49 8.28
C VAL A 167 14.17 2.33 7.28
N ILE A 168 13.68 2.60 6.07
CA ILE A 168 13.76 1.66 4.96
C ILE A 168 15.19 1.69 4.44
N THR A 169 15.94 0.61 4.66
CA THR A 169 17.28 0.42 4.10
C THR A 169 17.27 -0.67 3.04
N TRP A 170 17.99 -0.42 1.94
CA TRP A 170 18.13 -1.31 0.77
C TRP A 170 19.32 -2.25 0.91
#